data_AF-A4GHI8-F1
#
_entry.id   AF-A4GHI8-F1
#
_cell.length_a   1.000
_cell.length_b   1.000
_cell.length_c   1.000
_cell.angle_alpha   90.00
_cell.angle_beta   90.00
_cell.angle_gamma   90.00
#
_symmetry.space_group_name_H-M   'P 1'
#
loop_
_entity.id
_entity.type
_entity.pdbx_description
1 polymer ?
#
loop_
_entity_poly.entity_id
_entity_poly.type
_entity_poly.pdbx_seq_one_letter_code
_entity_poly.pdbx_strand_id
1 'polypeptide(L)'
;MIHTALSRFNEDMLFTVSEKLTQRTISQLKKELDIVEQSLNDWKKKLDSRAFGKIKDNNITYEKWRDIYTSHGWMEISAHNCCYDPQGIIFENGLGKLKSNEENDNVDEQYFASYELDISYLDIWKAWSRYHQKWRLRIDKLAIEAFNMGRVTQTNFTRLEDALLVTLGLSPSVVGTKGFENFSLEEKLFKTNKVNYKNYNGFAFEISSNLYSNDGYGHIEWYLKSRKEYTMIERIGTRGQPSQFNDRLSSQKFLKWAYENKYIEQIIKAVSPDVNNTRIN
;
A
#
# COMPACT_ATOMS: atom_id res chain seq x y z
N MET A 1 -31.81 -27.47 15.97
CA MET A 1 -31.39 -27.24 17.37
C MET A 1 -29.93 -26.72 17.41
N ILE A 2 -29.62 -25.63 16.67
CA ILE A 2 -28.27 -25.04 16.55
C ILE A 2 -28.23 -23.59 17.08
N HIS A 3 -29.39 -23.02 17.41
CA HIS A 3 -29.52 -21.64 17.89
C HIS A 3 -28.99 -21.41 19.32
N THR A 4 -28.76 -22.47 20.10
CA THR A 4 -28.55 -22.37 21.54
C THR A 4 -27.07 -22.13 21.94
N ALA A 5 -26.10 -22.55 21.13
CA ALA A 5 -24.67 -22.42 21.49
C ALA A 5 -24.09 -21.02 21.21
N LEU A 6 -24.59 -20.31 20.19
CA LEU A 6 -24.23 -18.92 19.90
C LEU A 6 -24.95 -17.93 20.86
N SER A 7 -26.14 -18.28 21.35
CA SER A 7 -26.88 -17.43 22.30
C SER A 7 -26.19 -17.26 23.66
N ARG A 8 -25.33 -18.21 24.07
CA ARG A 8 -24.60 -18.13 25.35
C ARG A 8 -23.32 -17.29 25.30
N PHE A 9 -22.95 -16.76 24.13
CA PHE A 9 -21.73 -15.95 23.95
C PHE A 9 -22.01 -14.45 23.75
N ASN A 10 -23.27 -14.00 23.70
CA ASN A 10 -23.60 -12.74 23.02
C ASN A 10 -24.54 -11.74 23.72
N GLU A 11 -25.01 -11.94 24.95
CA GLU A 11 -25.85 -10.92 25.62
C GLU A 11 -25.08 -10.07 26.65
N ASP A 12 -24.14 -10.66 27.39
CA ASP A 12 -23.44 -9.96 28.49
C ASP A 12 -21.94 -9.73 28.29
N MET A 13 -21.38 -10.07 27.13
CA MET A 13 -19.93 -10.03 26.89
C MET A 13 -19.57 -8.94 25.87
N LEU A 14 -18.75 -7.98 26.29
CA LEU A 14 -18.21 -6.94 25.43
C LEU A 14 -16.72 -7.19 25.24
N PHE A 15 -16.32 -7.45 24.00
CA PHE A 15 -14.90 -7.62 23.69
C PHE A 15 -14.26 -6.26 23.41
N THR A 16 -13.08 -6.05 23.97
CA THR A 16 -12.29 -4.83 23.78
C THR A 16 -10.87 -5.18 23.36
N VAL A 17 -10.08 -4.16 23.03
CA VAL A 17 -8.65 -4.27 22.74
C VAL A 17 -7.91 -3.22 23.55
N SER A 18 -6.65 -3.48 23.84
CA SER A 18 -5.80 -2.51 24.53
C SER A 18 -5.65 -1.25 23.68
N GLU A 19 -5.98 -0.08 24.23
CA GLU A 19 -5.75 1.22 23.57
C GLU A 19 -4.29 1.38 23.16
N LYS A 20 -3.35 0.85 23.96
CA LYS A 20 -1.91 0.84 23.65
C LYS A 20 -1.60 0.05 22.38
N LEU A 21 -2.34 -1.04 22.12
CA LEU A 21 -2.19 -1.83 20.89
C LEU A 21 -2.67 -1.02 19.69
N THR A 22 -3.85 -0.40 19.78
CA THR A 22 -4.40 0.46 18.72
C THR A 22 -3.44 1.59 18.37
N GLN A 23 -3.00 2.37 19.37
CA GLN A 23 -2.07 3.48 19.19
C GLN A 23 -0.74 3.01 18.56
N ARG A 24 -0.20 1.87 19.01
CA ARG A 24 1.02 1.28 18.44
C ARG A 24 0.84 0.91 16.98
N THR A 25 -0.25 0.23 16.63
CA THR A 25 -0.55 -0.17 15.25
C THR A 25 -0.70 1.06 14.35
N ILE A 26 -1.47 2.07 14.78
CA ILE A 26 -1.64 3.32 14.01
C ILE A 26 -0.28 4.03 13.81
N SER A 27 0.55 4.10 14.85
CA SER A 27 1.89 4.68 14.74
C SER A 27 2.77 3.92 13.75
N GLN A 28 2.71 2.59 13.74
CA GLN A 28 3.43 1.76 12.78
C GLN A 28 2.93 2.00 11.35
N LEU A 29 1.62 1.99 11.11
CA LEU A 29 1.06 2.24 9.78
C LEU A 29 1.42 3.63 9.24
N LYS A 30 1.50 4.65 10.10
CA LYS A 30 1.99 5.98 9.72
C LYS A 30 3.45 5.95 9.26
N LYS A 31 4.33 5.23 9.97
CA LYS A 31 5.73 5.05 9.54
C LYS A 31 5.84 4.34 8.20
N GLU A 32 5.01 3.33 7.95
CA GLU A 32 4.98 2.66 6.64
C GLU A 32 4.43 3.59 5.54
N LEU A 33 3.50 4.48 5.87
CA LEU A 33 3.04 5.52 4.94
C LEU A 33 4.13 6.53 4.62
N ASP A 34 5.01 6.88 5.58
CA ASP A 34 6.16 7.77 5.35
C ASP A 34 7.13 7.15 4.31
N ILE A 35 7.33 5.83 4.32
CA ILE A 35 8.13 5.12 3.31
C ILE A 35 7.48 5.23 1.91
N VAL A 36 6.15 5.12 1.85
CA VAL A 36 5.38 5.34 0.61
C VAL A 36 5.51 6.79 0.15
N GLU A 37 5.49 7.76 1.07
CA GLU A 37 5.67 9.18 0.78
C GLU A 37 7.08 9.48 0.22
N GLN A 38 8.12 8.81 0.74
CA GLN A 38 9.47 8.88 0.19
C GLN A 38 9.48 8.50 -1.30
N SER A 39 8.88 7.35 -1.64
CA SER A 39 8.80 6.86 -3.02
C SER A 39 7.98 7.80 -3.92
N LEU A 40 6.86 8.31 -3.41
CA LEU A 40 6.04 9.34 -4.08
C LEU A 40 6.86 10.60 -4.39
N ASN A 41 7.65 11.06 -3.42
CA ASN A 41 8.48 12.26 -3.54
C ASN A 41 9.62 12.07 -4.55
N ASP A 42 10.22 10.88 -4.61
CA ASP A 42 11.26 10.60 -5.60
C ASP A 42 10.70 10.57 -7.03
N TRP A 43 9.51 9.98 -7.23
CA TRP A 43 8.80 10.10 -8.50
C TRP A 43 8.38 11.54 -8.83
N LYS A 44 8.02 12.33 -7.81
CA LYS A 44 7.69 13.75 -7.99
C LYS A 44 8.90 14.57 -8.43
N LYS A 45 10.08 14.31 -7.84
CA LYS A 45 11.34 14.95 -8.28
C LYS A 45 11.62 14.64 -9.76
N LYS A 46 11.53 13.37 -10.16
CA LYS A 46 11.69 12.95 -11.57
C LYS A 46 10.68 13.64 -12.50
N LEU A 47 9.42 13.71 -12.08
CA LEU A 47 8.34 14.41 -12.81
C LEU A 47 8.64 15.91 -12.99
N ASP A 48 9.11 16.57 -11.94
CA ASP A 48 9.36 18.02 -11.92
C ASP A 48 10.66 18.40 -12.63
N SER A 49 11.63 17.49 -12.75
CA SER A 49 12.89 17.74 -13.44
C SER A 49 12.82 17.53 -14.96
N ARG A 50 11.75 16.92 -15.48
CA ARG A 50 11.60 16.60 -16.92
C ARG A 50 11.80 17.82 -17.80
N ALA A 51 12.62 17.65 -18.84
CA ALA A 51 12.98 18.72 -19.77
C ALA A 51 13.29 20.05 -19.05
N PHE A 52 14.14 19.98 -18.02
CA PHE A 52 14.57 21.12 -17.21
C PHE A 52 13.41 21.86 -16.52
N GLY A 53 12.35 21.14 -16.15
CA GLY A 53 11.16 21.68 -15.50
C GLY A 53 10.24 22.48 -16.42
N LYS A 54 10.44 22.43 -17.75
CA LYS A 54 9.59 23.16 -18.72
C LYS A 54 8.28 22.44 -19.05
N ILE A 55 8.16 21.15 -18.74
CA ILE A 55 6.97 20.34 -19.06
C ILE A 55 6.08 20.18 -17.83
N LYS A 56 4.81 20.59 -17.95
CA LYS A 56 3.82 20.54 -16.85
C LYS A 56 2.77 19.43 -16.99
N ASP A 57 2.57 18.92 -18.20
CA ASP A 57 1.63 17.83 -18.48
C ASP A 57 2.25 16.80 -19.44
N ASN A 58 1.46 15.83 -19.89
CA ASN A 58 1.93 14.78 -20.80
C ASN A 58 1.51 15.01 -22.26
N ASN A 59 0.87 16.14 -22.57
CA ASN A 59 0.38 16.46 -23.92
C ASN A 59 1.44 17.22 -24.74
N ILE A 60 2.71 16.87 -24.52
CA ILE A 60 3.81 17.37 -25.34
C ILE A 60 4.08 16.37 -26.45
N THR A 61 4.30 16.86 -27.68
CA THR A 61 4.73 15.99 -28.79
C THR A 61 6.23 15.75 -28.71
N TYR A 62 6.72 14.72 -29.40
CA TYR A 62 8.15 14.43 -29.47
C TYR A 62 8.95 15.65 -29.97
N GLU A 63 8.47 16.35 -30.99
CA GLU A 63 9.17 17.51 -31.57
C GLU A 63 9.31 18.63 -30.53
N LYS A 64 8.22 18.96 -29.82
CA LYS A 64 8.25 19.99 -28.78
C LYS A 64 9.14 19.60 -27.61
N TRP A 65 9.12 18.33 -27.21
CA TRP A 65 9.98 17.80 -26.16
C TRP A 65 11.45 17.90 -26.57
N ARG A 66 11.79 17.45 -27.77
CA ARG A 66 13.13 17.53 -28.35
C ARG A 66 13.62 18.97 -28.42
N ASP A 67 12.78 19.89 -28.90
CA ASP A 67 13.15 21.30 -29.07
C ASP A 67 13.55 21.96 -27.74
N ILE A 68 12.97 21.51 -26.61
CA ILE A 68 13.43 21.93 -25.29
C ILE A 68 14.87 21.49 -25.06
N TYR A 69 15.20 20.22 -25.29
CA TYR A 69 16.55 19.71 -25.07
C TYR A 69 17.58 20.37 -25.98
N THR A 70 17.30 20.46 -27.28
CA THR A 70 18.22 21.08 -28.24
C THR A 70 18.45 22.57 -27.96
N SER A 71 17.44 23.29 -27.44
CA SER A 71 17.60 24.68 -27.00
C SER A 71 18.56 24.86 -25.82
N HIS A 72 18.84 23.80 -25.05
CA HIS A 72 19.84 23.79 -23.97
C HIS A 72 21.17 23.17 -24.41
N GLY A 73 21.39 22.99 -25.72
CA GLY A 73 22.65 22.48 -26.26
C GLY A 73 22.79 20.95 -26.22
N TRP A 74 21.72 20.22 -25.88
CA TRP A 74 21.70 18.76 -25.99
C TRP A 74 21.56 18.32 -27.46
N MET A 75 22.06 17.14 -27.79
CA MET A 75 22.00 16.57 -29.13
C MET A 75 20.91 15.49 -29.23
N GLU A 76 20.14 15.51 -30.31
CA GLU A 76 19.09 14.52 -30.59
C GLU A 76 19.67 13.24 -31.21
N ILE A 77 19.10 12.08 -30.85
CA ILE A 77 19.23 10.83 -31.59
C ILE A 77 17.83 10.34 -32.00
N SER A 78 17.38 10.77 -33.17
CA SER A 78 16.00 10.54 -33.65
C SER A 78 15.64 9.05 -33.75
N ALA A 79 16.60 8.18 -34.09
CA ALA A 79 16.36 6.73 -34.19
C ALA A 79 15.91 6.09 -32.86
N HIS A 80 16.18 6.74 -31.73
CA HIS A 80 15.92 6.25 -30.38
C HIS A 80 14.95 7.13 -29.59
N ASN A 81 14.40 8.19 -30.21
CA ASN A 81 13.56 9.20 -29.54
C ASN A 81 14.17 9.77 -28.26
N CYS A 82 15.46 10.10 -28.30
CA CYS A 82 16.19 10.53 -27.12
C CYS A 82 17.11 11.71 -27.40
N CYS A 83 17.55 12.37 -26.33
CA CYS A 83 18.53 13.44 -26.34
C CYS A 83 19.65 13.13 -25.34
N TYR A 84 20.85 13.65 -25.60
CA TYR A 84 21.98 13.55 -24.69
C TYR A 84 22.75 14.86 -24.56
N ASP A 85 23.43 15.01 -23.42
CA ASP A 85 24.31 16.14 -23.18
C ASP A 85 25.71 15.88 -23.77
N PRO A 86 26.17 16.66 -24.76
CA PRO A 86 27.51 16.52 -25.31
C PRO A 86 28.63 16.89 -24.32
N GLN A 87 28.30 17.51 -23.19
CA GLN A 87 29.26 17.76 -22.10
C GLN A 87 29.55 16.49 -21.32
N GLY A 88 28.58 15.58 -21.18
CA GLY A 88 28.70 14.34 -20.42
C GLY A 88 28.95 13.09 -21.26
N ILE A 89 28.50 13.06 -22.52
CA ILE A 89 28.61 11.87 -23.40
C ILE A 89 29.48 12.17 -24.63
N ILE A 90 30.40 11.25 -24.91
CA ILE A 90 31.22 11.24 -26.15
C ILE A 90 30.93 9.98 -26.95
N PHE A 91 31.03 10.09 -28.27
CA PHE A 91 30.87 8.94 -29.18
C PHE A 91 32.23 8.55 -29.74
N GLU A 92 32.61 7.29 -29.50
CA GLU A 92 33.79 6.65 -30.07
C GLU A 92 33.34 5.44 -30.88
N ASN A 93 33.73 5.37 -32.16
CA ASN A 93 33.33 4.27 -33.06
C ASN A 93 31.81 4.01 -33.10
N GLY A 94 31.00 5.07 -32.98
CA GLY A 94 29.54 4.98 -32.97
C GLY A 94 28.91 4.55 -31.64
N LEU A 95 29.71 4.35 -30.59
CA LEU A 95 29.24 4.03 -29.25
C LEU A 95 29.44 5.22 -28.31
N GLY A 96 28.35 5.65 -27.68
CA GLY A 96 28.34 6.66 -26.63
C GLY A 96 28.92 6.11 -25.33
N LYS A 97 29.75 6.91 -24.67
CA LYS A 97 30.34 6.66 -23.34
C LYS A 97 30.31 7.94 -22.51
N LEU A 98 30.18 7.80 -21.19
CA LEU A 98 30.37 8.90 -20.24
C LEU A 98 31.81 9.45 -20.33
N LYS A 99 31.97 10.77 -20.25
CA LYS A 99 33.29 11.43 -20.25
C LYS A 99 34.10 11.21 -18.97
N SER A 100 33.46 10.87 -17.85
CA SER A 100 34.13 10.59 -16.57
C SER A 100 34.14 9.09 -16.27
N ASN A 101 35.32 8.53 -16.00
CA ASN A 101 35.53 7.14 -15.57
C ASN A 101 35.29 6.92 -14.06
N GLU A 102 34.75 7.89 -13.32
CA GLU A 102 34.46 7.66 -11.90
C GLU A 102 33.29 6.69 -11.77
N GLU A 103 33.56 5.55 -11.13
CA GLU A 103 32.66 4.44 -10.82
C GLU A 103 31.44 4.90 -9.99
N ASN A 104 30.51 5.63 -10.61
CA ASN A 104 29.19 5.89 -10.06
C ASN A 104 28.15 5.32 -11.02
N ASP A 105 27.51 4.23 -10.60
CA ASP A 105 26.57 3.41 -11.38
C ASP A 105 25.29 4.14 -11.86
N ASN A 106 25.11 5.43 -11.55
CA ASN A 106 23.89 6.21 -11.81
C ASN A 106 24.09 7.52 -12.60
N VAL A 107 25.27 7.77 -13.17
CA VAL A 107 25.57 9.06 -13.84
C VAL A 107 24.93 9.18 -15.23
N ASP A 108 24.60 8.06 -15.88
CA ASP A 108 23.97 8.05 -17.21
C ASP A 108 22.63 8.81 -17.23
N GLU A 109 21.82 8.74 -16.15
CA GLU A 109 20.51 9.42 -16.10
C GLU A 109 20.62 10.97 -16.13
N GLN A 110 21.79 11.55 -15.84
CA GLN A 110 21.96 13.01 -15.81
C GLN A 110 22.29 13.61 -17.18
N TYR A 111 22.89 12.82 -18.06
CA TYR A 111 23.36 13.27 -19.37
C TYR A 111 22.55 12.69 -20.54
N PHE A 112 21.39 12.11 -20.22
CA PHE A 112 20.50 11.45 -21.16
C PHE A 112 19.04 11.67 -20.78
N ALA A 113 18.18 11.77 -21.80
CA ALA A 113 16.75 11.84 -21.64
C ALA A 113 16.05 11.07 -22.77
N SER A 114 15.03 10.28 -22.41
CA SER A 114 14.13 9.62 -23.37
C SER A 114 12.76 10.27 -23.32
N TYR A 115 12.17 10.46 -24.50
CA TYR A 115 10.82 10.97 -24.62
C TYR A 115 9.81 10.07 -23.90
N GLU A 116 9.82 8.76 -24.18
CA GLU A 116 8.92 7.78 -23.57
C GLU A 116 9.03 7.75 -22.04
N LEU A 117 10.27 7.85 -21.54
CA LEU A 117 10.54 7.89 -20.10
C LEU A 117 9.98 9.16 -19.46
N ASP A 118 10.30 10.33 -20.01
CA ASP A 118 9.83 11.61 -19.50
C ASP A 118 8.31 11.66 -19.45
N ILE A 119 7.61 11.38 -20.55
CA ILE A 119 6.14 11.46 -20.56
C ILE A 119 5.50 10.48 -19.56
N SER A 120 6.17 9.37 -19.24
CA SER A 120 5.63 8.38 -18.32
C SER A 120 5.60 8.79 -16.84
N TYR A 121 6.51 9.69 -16.40
CA TYR A 121 6.65 10.00 -14.97
C TYR A 121 5.39 10.60 -14.34
N LEU A 122 4.56 11.35 -15.08
CA LEU A 122 3.31 11.88 -14.54
C LEU A 122 2.32 10.77 -14.18
N ASP A 123 2.22 9.73 -15.02
CA ASP A 123 1.29 8.63 -14.78
C ASP A 123 1.79 7.73 -13.63
N ILE A 124 3.10 7.50 -13.56
CA ILE A 124 3.74 6.81 -12.44
C ILE A 124 3.49 7.58 -11.13
N TRP A 125 3.77 8.88 -11.12
CA TRP A 125 3.55 9.73 -9.95
C TRP A 125 2.07 9.77 -9.55
N LYS A 126 1.13 9.86 -10.51
CA LYS A 126 -0.32 9.81 -10.23
C LYS A 126 -0.72 8.48 -9.58
N ALA A 127 -0.15 7.36 -10.01
CA ALA A 127 -0.42 6.06 -9.39
C ALA A 127 0.02 6.04 -7.92
N TRP A 128 1.26 6.46 -7.64
CA TRP A 128 1.77 6.61 -6.27
C TRP A 128 0.97 7.60 -5.44
N SER A 129 0.59 8.75 -6.01
CA SER A 129 -0.17 9.79 -5.32
C SER A 129 -1.54 9.27 -4.87
N ARG A 130 -2.25 8.55 -5.76
CA ARG A 130 -3.54 7.93 -5.44
C ARG A 130 -3.39 6.82 -4.39
N TYR A 131 -2.33 6.02 -4.49
CA TYR A 131 -2.03 4.97 -3.51
C TYR A 131 -1.78 5.56 -2.11
N HIS A 132 -0.90 6.55 -2.03
CA HIS A 132 -0.62 7.28 -0.79
C HIS A 132 -1.87 7.92 -0.19
N GLN A 133 -2.67 8.65 -1.00
CA GLN A 133 -3.91 9.28 -0.55
C GLN A 133 -4.92 8.26 0.00
N LYS A 134 -5.07 7.12 -0.67
CA LYS A 134 -6.00 6.08 -0.25
C LYS A 134 -5.57 5.46 1.09
N TRP A 135 -4.28 5.18 1.27
CA TRP A 135 -3.79 4.66 2.53
C TRP A 135 -3.79 5.68 3.66
N ARG A 136 -3.48 6.95 3.38
CA ARG A 136 -3.66 8.05 4.34
C ARG A 136 -5.11 8.12 4.85
N LEU A 137 -6.08 8.12 3.93
CA LEU A 137 -7.50 8.11 4.29
C LEU A 137 -7.87 6.90 5.17
N ARG A 138 -7.36 5.71 4.83
CA ARG A 138 -7.60 4.48 5.60
C ARG A 138 -7.03 4.59 7.01
N ILE A 139 -5.79 5.04 7.14
CA ILE A 139 -5.09 5.17 8.43
C ILE A 139 -5.77 6.23 9.31
N ASP A 140 -6.11 7.39 8.74
CA ASP A 140 -6.79 8.46 9.47
C ASP A 140 -8.15 7.99 10.00
N LYS A 141 -8.88 7.22 9.20
CA LYS A 141 -10.14 6.62 9.62
C LYS A 141 -9.94 5.60 10.74
N LEU A 142 -8.99 4.68 10.59
CA LEU A 142 -8.67 3.68 11.61
C LEU A 142 -8.26 4.33 12.95
N ALA A 143 -7.63 5.51 12.91
CA ALA A 143 -7.19 6.23 14.10
C ALA A 143 -8.33 6.86 14.92
N ILE A 144 -9.47 7.16 14.29
CA ILE A 144 -10.62 7.79 14.94
C ILE A 144 -11.79 6.83 15.17
N GLU A 145 -11.79 5.67 14.51
CA GLU A 145 -12.88 4.71 14.61
C GLU A 145 -12.89 4.05 15.99
N ALA A 146 -14.02 4.15 16.69
CA ALA A 146 -14.22 3.42 17.93
C ALA A 146 -14.15 1.91 17.68
N PHE A 147 -13.48 1.18 18.57
CA PHE A 147 -13.34 -0.26 18.41
C PHE A 147 -14.70 -0.97 18.46
N ASN A 148 -15.07 -1.63 17.37
CA ASN A 148 -16.36 -2.31 17.23
C ASN A 148 -16.20 -3.61 16.42
N MET A 149 -16.46 -4.74 17.07
CA MET A 149 -16.34 -6.07 16.48
C MET A 149 -17.64 -6.66 15.92
N GLY A 150 -18.71 -5.87 15.76
CA GLY A 150 -20.01 -6.38 15.31
C GLY A 150 -19.93 -7.24 14.04
N ARG A 151 -19.06 -6.86 13.10
CA ARG A 151 -18.81 -7.63 11.86
C ARG A 151 -18.26 -9.05 12.10
N VAL A 152 -17.54 -9.26 13.19
CA VAL A 152 -16.94 -10.54 13.59
C VAL A 152 -17.89 -11.33 14.50
N THR A 153 -18.56 -10.65 15.45
CA THR A 153 -19.38 -11.32 16.47
C THR A 153 -20.79 -11.69 16.01
N GLN A 154 -21.31 -11.03 14.96
CA GLN A 154 -22.67 -11.24 14.44
C GLN A 154 -22.72 -12.18 13.23
N THR A 155 -21.58 -12.71 12.80
CA THR A 155 -21.46 -13.57 11.61
C THR A 155 -20.89 -14.94 11.98
N ASN A 156 -21.26 -15.98 11.23
CA ASN A 156 -20.68 -17.32 11.41
C ASN A 156 -19.23 -17.42 10.88
N PHE A 157 -18.90 -16.56 9.92
CA PHE A 157 -17.61 -16.54 9.24
C PHE A 157 -17.03 -15.13 9.23
N THR A 158 -15.76 -15.02 9.60
CA THR A 158 -14.97 -13.79 9.60
C THR A 158 -14.03 -13.82 8.40
N ARG A 159 -13.88 -12.70 7.68
CA ARG A 159 -12.85 -12.56 6.63
C ARG A 159 -11.46 -12.42 7.25
N LEU A 160 -10.42 -12.84 6.53
CA LEU A 160 -9.04 -12.64 6.98
C LEU A 160 -8.73 -11.17 7.30
N GLU A 161 -9.22 -10.23 6.50
CA GLU A 161 -9.00 -8.80 6.75
C GLU A 161 -9.73 -8.30 8.00
N ASP A 162 -10.97 -8.73 8.23
CA ASP A 162 -11.74 -8.38 9.43
C ASP A 162 -11.03 -8.92 10.69
N ALA A 163 -10.54 -10.16 10.62
CA ALA A 163 -9.75 -10.77 11.69
C ALA A 163 -8.42 -10.05 11.92
N LEU A 164 -7.72 -9.66 10.85
CA LEU A 164 -6.46 -8.93 10.94
C LEU A 164 -6.66 -7.60 11.67
N LEU A 165 -7.67 -6.82 11.28
CA LEU A 165 -7.99 -5.55 11.95
C LEU A 165 -8.18 -5.77 13.45
N VAL A 166 -8.97 -6.78 13.86
CA VAL A 166 -9.15 -7.10 15.28
C VAL A 166 -7.82 -7.43 15.98
N THR A 167 -6.97 -8.30 15.41
CA THR A 167 -5.67 -8.65 16.02
C THR A 167 -4.69 -7.49 16.12
N LEU A 168 -4.89 -6.47 15.29
CA LEU A 168 -4.09 -5.25 15.30
C LEU A 168 -4.68 -4.17 16.21
N GLY A 169 -5.76 -4.47 16.94
CA GLY A 169 -6.45 -3.51 17.80
C GLY A 169 -7.26 -2.47 17.02
N LEU A 170 -7.61 -2.77 15.77
CA LEU A 170 -8.31 -1.89 14.85
C LEU A 170 -9.77 -2.32 14.69
N SER A 171 -10.67 -1.34 14.52
CA SER A 171 -12.10 -1.60 14.38
C SER A 171 -12.42 -2.21 13.02
N PRO A 172 -12.90 -3.47 12.91
CA PRO A 172 -13.31 -4.04 11.63
C PRO A 172 -14.52 -3.32 11.03
N SER A 173 -15.31 -2.60 11.85
CA SER A 173 -16.50 -1.86 11.41
C SER A 173 -16.24 -0.84 10.28
N VAL A 174 -14.99 -0.40 10.08
CA VAL A 174 -14.62 0.44 8.94
C VAL A 174 -14.84 -0.25 7.59
N VAL A 175 -14.84 -1.58 7.52
CA VAL A 175 -14.97 -2.31 6.25
C VAL A 175 -16.36 -2.10 5.64
N GLY A 176 -16.39 -1.70 4.36
CA GLY A 176 -17.60 -1.33 3.64
C GLY A 176 -17.98 0.14 3.73
N THR A 177 -17.19 0.95 4.44
CA THR A 177 -17.42 2.40 4.56
C THR A 177 -16.43 3.18 3.69
N LYS A 178 -16.58 4.52 3.60
CA LYS A 178 -15.70 5.39 2.81
C LYS A 178 -14.21 5.11 3.08
N GLY A 179 -13.44 4.76 2.03
CA GLY A 179 -12.03 4.38 2.07
C GLY A 179 -11.75 2.86 2.19
N PHE A 180 -12.76 2.08 2.56
CA PHE A 180 -12.71 0.64 2.83
C PHE A 180 -13.81 -0.15 2.09
N GLU A 181 -14.42 0.42 1.06
CA GLU A 181 -15.60 -0.11 0.37
C GLU A 181 -15.37 -1.54 -0.16
N ASN A 182 -14.22 -1.78 -0.79
CA ASN A 182 -13.78 -3.09 -1.28
C ASN A 182 -12.43 -3.48 -0.68
N PHE A 183 -12.23 -3.24 0.62
CA PHE A 183 -10.96 -3.51 1.26
C PHE A 183 -10.53 -4.97 1.10
N SER A 184 -9.37 -5.16 0.49
CA SER A 184 -8.65 -6.43 0.41
C SER A 184 -7.15 -6.13 0.37
N LEU A 185 -6.36 -7.04 0.96
CA LEU A 185 -4.90 -6.98 0.88
C LEU A 185 -4.36 -7.52 -0.46
N GLU A 186 -5.21 -8.12 -1.28
CA GLU A 186 -4.87 -8.63 -2.63
C GLU A 186 -5.12 -7.59 -3.74
N GLU A 187 -5.67 -6.42 -3.38
CA GLU A 187 -6.22 -5.47 -4.34
C GLU A 187 -5.12 -4.70 -5.12
N LYS A 188 -5.01 -4.96 -6.43
CA LYS A 188 -4.19 -4.14 -7.36
C LYS A 188 -5.01 -2.98 -7.91
N LEU A 189 -5.10 -1.93 -7.10
CA LEU A 189 -5.95 -0.78 -7.33
C LEU A 189 -5.55 0.16 -8.46
N PHE A 190 -4.25 0.27 -8.73
CA PHE A 190 -3.73 1.32 -9.60
C PHE A 190 -2.99 0.67 -10.77
N LYS A 191 -3.33 1.10 -11.98
CA LYS A 191 -2.64 0.62 -13.17
C LYS A 191 -1.23 1.17 -13.19
N THR A 192 -0.25 0.27 -13.24
CA THR A 192 1.17 0.63 -13.36
C THR A 192 1.71 -0.06 -14.60
N ASN A 193 1.77 0.67 -15.70
CA ASN A 193 2.34 0.13 -16.93
C ASN A 193 3.86 0.10 -16.81
N LYS A 194 4.47 -0.94 -17.39
CA LYS A 194 5.89 -0.94 -17.74
C LYS A 194 6.09 0.03 -18.89
N VAL A 195 7.19 0.78 -18.84
CA VAL A 195 7.55 1.78 -19.85
C VAL A 195 8.84 1.30 -20.49
N ASN A 196 8.77 1.05 -21.79
CA ASN A 196 9.94 0.69 -22.60
C ASN A 196 10.53 1.97 -23.19
N TYR A 197 11.85 2.10 -23.06
CA TYR A 197 12.59 3.22 -23.65
C TYR A 197 13.95 2.74 -24.16
N LYS A 198 14.58 3.54 -25.02
CA LYS A 198 15.94 3.27 -25.51
C LYS A 198 16.89 4.34 -25.01
N ASN A 199 18.11 3.95 -24.69
CA ASN A 199 19.16 4.93 -24.40
C ASN A 199 19.81 5.49 -25.68
N TYR A 200 20.79 6.38 -25.51
CA TYR A 200 21.55 6.99 -26.61
C TYR A 200 22.30 5.97 -27.49
N ASN A 201 22.64 4.79 -26.96
CA ASN A 201 23.23 3.67 -27.72
C ASN A 201 22.19 2.75 -28.39
N GLY A 202 20.90 2.99 -28.17
CA GLY A 202 19.81 2.18 -28.71
C GLY A 202 19.49 0.92 -27.89
N PHE A 203 20.13 0.74 -26.74
CA PHE A 203 19.81 -0.36 -25.82
C PHE A 203 18.42 -0.14 -25.22
N ALA A 204 17.61 -1.18 -25.25
CA ALA A 204 16.25 -1.15 -24.73
C ALA A 204 16.25 -1.42 -23.22
N PHE A 205 15.54 -0.57 -22.49
CA PHE A 205 15.33 -0.67 -21.05
C PHE A 205 13.84 -0.66 -20.75
N GLU A 206 13.51 -1.22 -19.60
CA GLU A 206 12.16 -1.21 -19.06
C GLU A 206 12.20 -0.62 -17.65
N ILE A 207 11.35 0.38 -17.40
CA ILE A 207 11.10 0.89 -16.05
C ILE A 207 9.67 0.55 -15.62
N SER A 208 9.53 0.21 -14.35
CA SER A 208 8.24 0.02 -13.71
C SER A 208 8.06 1.06 -12.61
N SER A 209 6.81 1.37 -12.26
CA SER A 209 6.51 2.26 -11.13
C SER A 209 7.07 1.77 -9.78
N ASN A 210 7.38 0.47 -9.68
CA ASN A 210 7.71 -0.25 -8.45
C ASN A 210 6.62 -0.19 -7.37
N LEU A 211 5.39 0.25 -7.68
CA LEU A 211 4.30 0.31 -6.71
C LEU A 211 3.92 -1.08 -6.15
N TYR A 212 4.07 -2.12 -6.96
CA TYR A 212 3.74 -3.51 -6.62
C TYR A 212 4.98 -4.43 -6.63
N SER A 213 6.17 -3.91 -6.33
CA SER A 213 7.42 -4.68 -6.39
C SER A 213 7.57 -5.73 -5.29
N ASN A 214 6.77 -5.64 -4.22
CA ASN A 214 6.85 -6.54 -3.07
C ASN A 214 5.97 -7.76 -3.30
N ASP A 215 6.44 -8.72 -4.11
CA ASP A 215 5.71 -9.95 -4.49
C ASP A 215 4.33 -9.68 -5.13
N GLY A 216 4.19 -8.54 -5.82
CA GLY A 216 2.94 -8.12 -6.43
C GLY A 216 2.01 -7.33 -5.51
N TYR A 217 2.43 -7.00 -4.29
CA TYR A 217 1.66 -6.20 -3.33
C TYR A 217 2.18 -4.76 -3.24
N GLY A 218 1.29 -3.83 -2.89
CA GLY A 218 1.67 -2.50 -2.45
C GLY A 218 2.43 -2.57 -1.13
N HIS A 219 3.22 -1.53 -0.82
CA HIS A 219 4.07 -1.51 0.39
C HIS A 219 3.31 -1.82 1.69
N ILE A 220 2.17 -1.15 1.92
CA ILE A 220 1.40 -1.31 3.15
C ILE A 220 0.66 -2.65 3.19
N GLU A 221 0.12 -3.11 2.05
CA GLU A 221 -0.47 -4.45 1.93
C GLU A 221 0.57 -5.54 2.24
N TRP A 222 1.76 -5.42 1.66
CA TRP A 222 2.88 -6.32 1.92
C TRP A 222 3.25 -6.30 3.41
N TYR A 223 3.46 -5.12 3.98
CA TYR A 223 3.76 -4.95 5.41
C TYR A 223 2.75 -5.67 6.29
N LEU A 224 1.45 -5.47 6.04
CA LEU A 224 0.37 -6.10 6.80
C LEU A 224 0.37 -7.63 6.66
N LYS A 225 0.67 -8.17 5.47
CA LYS A 225 0.77 -9.60 5.22
C LYS A 225 2.02 -10.24 5.83
N SER A 226 3.12 -9.49 5.91
CA SER A 226 4.39 -9.94 6.52
C SER A 226 4.33 -9.98 8.06
N ARG A 227 3.27 -9.44 8.66
CA ARG A 227 3.08 -9.48 10.11
C ARG A 227 2.78 -10.90 10.60
N LYS A 228 3.36 -11.25 11.75
CA LYS A 228 3.08 -12.53 12.43
C LYS A 228 1.59 -12.77 12.66
N GLU A 229 0.84 -11.70 12.95
CA GLU A 229 -0.60 -11.75 13.22
C GLU A 229 -1.34 -12.29 11.98
N TYR A 230 -1.02 -11.79 10.79
CA TYR A 230 -1.60 -12.27 9.54
C TYR A 230 -1.29 -13.75 9.29
N THR A 231 -0.02 -14.16 9.40
CA THR A 231 0.39 -15.56 9.23
C THR A 231 -0.32 -16.50 10.21
N MET A 232 -0.54 -16.06 11.45
CA MET A 232 -1.26 -16.86 12.45
C MET A 232 -2.75 -17.00 12.12
N ILE A 233 -3.41 -15.91 11.71
CA ILE A 233 -4.82 -15.94 11.30
C ILE A 233 -5.01 -16.86 10.10
N GLU A 234 -4.14 -16.76 9.10
CA GLU A 234 -4.16 -17.61 7.92
C GLU A 234 -4.10 -19.09 8.33
N ARG A 235 -3.11 -19.48 9.16
CA ARG A 235 -2.99 -20.87 9.66
C ARG A 235 -4.25 -21.39 10.36
N ILE A 236 -4.98 -20.53 11.07
CA ILE A 236 -6.24 -20.89 11.72
C ILE A 236 -7.35 -21.13 10.69
N GLY A 237 -7.45 -20.23 9.70
CA GLY A 237 -8.42 -20.35 8.61
C GLY A 237 -8.19 -21.58 7.73
N THR A 238 -6.93 -21.99 7.60
CA THR A 238 -6.51 -23.02 6.65
C THR A 238 -6.14 -24.37 7.29
N ARG A 239 -6.38 -24.54 8.60
CA ARG A 239 -6.01 -25.75 9.37
C ARG A 239 -4.52 -26.11 9.27
N GLY A 240 -3.65 -25.10 9.21
CA GLY A 240 -2.20 -25.28 9.17
C GLY A 240 -1.62 -25.60 7.78
N GLN A 241 -2.42 -25.57 6.72
CA GLN A 241 -1.95 -25.68 5.33
C GLN A 241 -1.95 -24.28 4.68
N PRO A 242 -0.89 -23.79 4.03
CA PRO A 242 -0.99 -22.53 3.28
C PRO A 242 -2.10 -22.68 2.22
N SER A 243 -3.16 -21.86 2.27
CA SER A 243 -4.26 -22.00 1.29
C SER A 243 -4.12 -21.00 0.16
N GLN A 244 -4.40 -21.48 -1.04
CA GLN A 244 -4.75 -20.65 -2.19
C GLN A 244 -6.27 -20.37 -2.27
N PHE A 245 -7.08 -20.72 -1.24
CA PHE A 245 -8.52 -20.94 -1.45
C PHE A 245 -9.49 -20.59 -0.29
N ASN A 246 -9.06 -20.05 0.86
CA ASN A 246 -10.04 -19.75 1.93
C ASN A 246 -9.81 -18.41 2.66
N ASP A 247 -10.47 -17.36 2.16
CA ASP A 247 -10.46 -16.00 2.74
C ASP A 247 -11.32 -15.87 4.01
N ARG A 248 -11.89 -16.98 4.50
CA ARG A 248 -12.88 -17.00 5.59
C ARG A 248 -12.55 -18.05 6.63
N LEU A 249 -12.65 -17.66 7.90
CA LEU A 249 -12.51 -18.54 9.05
C LEU A 249 -13.77 -18.50 9.92
N SER A 250 -14.02 -19.56 10.69
CA SER A 250 -15.14 -19.58 11.65
C SER A 250 -14.95 -18.49 12.69
N SER A 251 -15.95 -17.61 12.84
CA SER A 251 -15.90 -16.49 13.80
C SER A 251 -15.72 -16.98 15.23
N GLN A 252 -16.39 -18.07 15.60
CA GLN A 252 -16.23 -18.66 16.94
C GLN A 252 -14.80 -19.16 17.19
N LYS A 253 -14.18 -19.83 16.21
CA LYS A 253 -12.78 -20.28 16.33
C LYS A 253 -11.83 -19.10 16.42
N PHE A 254 -12.05 -18.07 15.61
CA PHE A 254 -11.26 -16.85 15.63
C PHE A 254 -11.33 -16.16 16.99
N LEU A 255 -12.54 -15.88 17.49
CA LEU A 255 -12.76 -15.19 18.76
C LEU A 255 -12.12 -15.93 19.93
N LYS A 256 -12.29 -17.26 19.99
CA LYS A 256 -11.64 -18.10 21.01
C LYS A 256 -10.12 -17.96 20.94
N TRP A 257 -9.53 -18.12 19.75
CA TRP A 257 -8.08 -18.00 19.59
C TRP A 257 -7.57 -16.60 19.92
N ALA A 258 -8.25 -15.55 19.47
CA ALA A 258 -7.87 -14.16 19.71
C ALA A 258 -7.87 -13.84 21.20
N TYR A 259 -8.85 -14.36 21.95
CA TYR A 259 -8.92 -14.23 23.40
C TYR A 259 -7.78 -15.02 24.09
N GLU A 260 -7.57 -16.28 23.74
CA GLU A 260 -6.50 -17.12 24.30
C GLU A 260 -5.09 -16.53 24.06
N ASN A 261 -4.91 -15.81 22.95
CA ASN A 261 -3.65 -15.16 22.58
C ASN A 261 -3.59 -13.68 22.99
N LYS A 262 -4.56 -13.21 23.79
CA LYS A 262 -4.59 -11.85 24.36
C LYS A 262 -4.63 -10.72 23.31
N TYR A 263 -5.18 -10.99 22.13
CA TYR A 263 -5.48 -9.97 21.14
C TYR A 263 -6.77 -9.21 21.46
N ILE A 264 -7.71 -9.86 22.14
CA ILE A 264 -8.96 -9.26 22.62
C ILE A 264 -9.15 -9.57 24.10
N GLU A 265 -9.77 -8.64 24.81
CA GLU A 265 -10.15 -8.77 26.22
C GLU A 265 -11.65 -8.96 26.31
N GLN A 266 -12.10 -9.79 27.26
CA GLN A 266 -13.52 -10.03 27.51
C GLN A 266 -13.96 -9.23 28.74
N ILE A 267 -14.89 -8.30 28.54
CA ILE A 267 -15.55 -7.57 29.63
C ILE A 267 -16.93 -8.19 29.82
N ILE A 268 -17.20 -8.70 31.02
CA ILE A 268 -18.55 -9.07 31.41
C ILE A 268 -19.27 -7.77 31.78
N LYS A 269 -20.36 -7.43 31.08
CA LYS A 269 -21.25 -6.35 31.53
C LYS A 269 -21.78 -6.77 32.90
N ALA A 270 -21.52 -5.95 33.93
CA ALA A 270 -22.21 -6.12 35.19
C ALA A 270 -23.71 -5.98 34.91
N VAL A 271 -24.47 -7.06 35.14
CA VAL A 271 -25.91 -6.93 35.34
C VAL A 271 -26.08 -5.96 36.49
N SER A 272 -26.72 -4.82 36.25
CA SER A 272 -27.02 -3.86 37.30
C SER A 272 -27.79 -4.61 38.40
N PRO A 273 -27.24 -4.75 39.62
CA PRO A 273 -28.03 -5.23 40.72
C PRO A 273 -28.83 -4.03 41.18
N ASP A 274 -30.10 -3.93 40.78
CA ASP A 274 -31.17 -3.33 41.58
C ASP A 274 -32.48 -3.28 40.79
N VAL A 275 -33.19 -4.41 40.75
CA VAL A 275 -34.60 -4.45 41.17
C VAL A 275 -34.84 -5.84 41.74
N ASN A 276 -34.56 -6.04 43.04
CA ASN A 276 -35.39 -6.94 43.85
C ASN A 276 -35.12 -6.75 45.35
N ASN A 277 -36.23 -6.68 46.09
CA ASN A 277 -36.36 -6.72 47.55
C ASN A 277 -36.17 -5.41 48.33
N THR A 278 -37.22 -4.60 48.34
CA THR A 278 -37.77 -4.15 49.63
C THR A 278 -38.92 -5.09 50.01
N ARG A 279 -38.62 -6.05 50.88
CA ARG A 279 -39.62 -6.63 51.79
C ARG A 279 -39.26 -6.18 53.20
N ILE A 280 -40.28 -6.16 54.06
CA ILE A 280 -40.33 -5.86 55.50
C ILE A 280 -40.69 -4.37 55.73
N ASN A 281 -41.82 -4.00 56.34
CA ASN A 281 -42.76 -4.71 57.22
C ASN A 281 -44.18 -4.81 56.64
#